data_AF-A0A3Q7IR81-F1
#
_entry.id   AF-A0A3Q7IR81-F1
#
_cell.length_a   1.000
_cell.length_b   1.000
_cell.length_c   1.000
_cell.angle_alpha   90.00
_cell.angle_beta   90.00
_cell.angle_gamma   90.00
#
_symmetry.space_group_name_H-M   'P 1'
#
loop_
_entity.id
_entity.type
_entity.pdbx_description
1 polymer ?
#
loop_
_entity_poly.entity_id
_entity_poly.type
_entity_poly.pdbx_seq_one_letter_code
_entity_poly.pdbx_strand_id
1 'polypeptide(L)'
;MVTGIQYNEIDNLLENGNKDDNRGYWDLVWNKPEEKGIFDKFQYMAISDERQRIMPTAHDREVGQKLDYKEAVLLTNPNNSFIKGEVDDKYQYSCENKDNRVHGWISQTPRIGFWMITPSDEFRTGGPVKQDLTSHTGPVNLNMFFSTHYAGEVLGLKFTTGEPWKKVFGPVFVYMNSLSPDEPDPLTLWTDAKEQMLVETENWPYNFPLSEDYARADQRGIVSGRLLVRDRYVNESPMIANSAFVGLAAPGNVGSWQLENKAYQFWTQTDSEGYFLIKNIIPGNYSLYAWVPGFVGDYINGPTLWEIGIPDRTAAEFFIPDAQPKLLNQLYVVHNQERYRQYGLWDRYTEIYPDDDLVFTVGFSNYQTDWFFAHLNRYFYNDDGNKTYAPTTWQVLFDLEDVDQSSNYTLQLALASAHEAELQVRFNDPEIDAPHYSTGLIGKDNAIARHGIHGIYRLYTINVPGSLLSFGTNILYLTQSRGDRPFRGLMYDYIRLEGPSDENN
;
A
#
# COMPACT_ATOMS: atom_id res chain seq x y z
N MET A 1 19.19 7.43 15.07
CA MET A 1 19.41 6.52 13.93
C MET A 1 19.96 5.24 14.51
N VAL A 2 19.32 4.09 14.29
CA VAL A 2 19.79 2.81 14.85
C VAL A 2 20.87 2.26 13.91
N THR A 3 22.13 2.35 14.32
CA THR A 3 23.28 1.95 13.49
C THR A 3 23.71 0.51 13.69
N GLY A 4 23.20 -0.15 14.73
CA GLY A 4 23.38 -1.58 14.93
C GLY A 4 22.57 -2.18 16.08
N ILE A 5 22.42 -3.50 16.06
CA ILE A 5 21.81 -4.31 17.13
C ILE A 5 22.79 -5.44 17.47
N GLN A 6 23.27 -5.51 18.70
CA GLN A 6 24.22 -6.54 19.14
C GLN A 6 23.47 -7.70 19.81
N TYR A 7 23.86 -8.95 19.53
CA TYR A 7 23.35 -10.12 20.27
C TYR A 7 24.41 -11.23 20.34
N ASN A 8 24.65 -11.75 21.54
CA ASN A 8 25.50 -12.91 21.81
C ASN A 8 26.83 -12.93 21.02
N GLU A 9 27.70 -11.95 21.31
CA GLU A 9 29.01 -11.72 20.66
C GLU A 9 28.98 -11.29 19.18
N ILE A 10 27.80 -11.20 18.55
CA ILE A 10 27.66 -10.65 17.20
C ILE A 10 27.56 -9.13 17.30
N ASP A 11 28.59 -8.43 16.83
CA ASP A 11 28.75 -6.97 16.93
C ASP A 11 27.59 -6.16 16.33
N ASN A 12 27.02 -6.62 15.21
CA ASN A 12 25.87 -5.98 14.59
C ASN A 12 25.05 -6.97 13.74
N LEU A 13 23.77 -7.11 14.07
CA LEU A 13 22.78 -7.92 13.37
C LEU A 13 22.11 -7.17 12.20
N LEU A 14 22.31 -5.86 12.07
CA LEU A 14 21.75 -5.08 10.97
C LEU A 14 22.68 -5.12 9.74
N GLU A 15 22.08 -5.18 8.54
CA GLU A 15 22.80 -5.13 7.25
C GLU A 15 23.56 -3.80 7.11
N ASN A 16 24.91 -3.85 7.12
CA ASN A 16 25.77 -2.68 7.13
C ASN A 16 26.14 -2.17 5.72
N GLY A 17 25.83 -2.91 4.67
CA GLY A 17 26.01 -2.51 3.27
C GLY A 17 24.98 -1.50 2.77
N ASN A 18 23.84 -1.36 3.46
CA ASN A 18 22.83 -0.34 3.16
C ASN A 18 23.12 1.00 3.87
N LYS A 19 22.53 2.07 3.34
CA LYS A 19 22.52 3.39 4.02
C LYS A 19 21.82 3.28 5.38
N ASP A 20 22.28 4.08 6.35
CA ASP A 20 21.87 3.99 7.76
C ASP A 20 20.35 4.20 8.00
N ASP A 21 19.64 4.82 7.05
CA ASP A 21 18.19 5.03 7.05
C ASP A 21 17.38 3.83 6.52
N ASN A 22 18.06 2.80 5.98
CA ASN A 22 17.47 1.64 5.30
C ASN A 22 17.96 0.29 5.89
N ARG A 23 18.27 0.25 7.20
CA ARG A 23 18.81 -0.95 7.89
C ARG A 23 17.79 -1.68 8.78
N GLY A 24 16.50 -1.35 8.68
CA GLY A 24 15.43 -1.80 9.58
C GLY A 24 14.85 -3.19 9.32
N TYR A 25 15.67 -4.17 8.96
CA TYR A 25 15.20 -5.52 8.65
C TYR A 25 16.24 -6.59 9.04
N TRP A 26 15.78 -7.81 9.25
CA TRP A 26 16.63 -9.00 9.31
C TRP A 26 16.62 -9.67 7.94
N ASP A 27 17.81 -9.93 7.41
CA ASP A 27 18.01 -10.75 6.20
C ASP A 27 18.61 -12.10 6.61
N LEU A 28 18.11 -13.18 6.04
CA LEU A 28 18.71 -14.50 6.19
C LEU A 28 19.19 -14.95 4.82
N VAL A 29 20.48 -14.76 4.56
CA VAL A 29 21.12 -15.17 3.30
C VAL A 29 21.73 -16.56 3.47
N TRP A 30 21.34 -17.50 2.61
CA TRP A 30 21.74 -18.90 2.69
C TRP A 30 23.07 -19.17 1.96
N ASN A 31 24.15 -18.55 2.43
CA ASN A 31 25.50 -18.77 1.93
C ASN A 31 26.54 -18.79 3.05
N LYS A 32 27.69 -19.43 2.81
CA LYS A 32 28.84 -19.21 3.69
C LYS A 32 29.34 -17.78 3.50
N PRO A 33 29.88 -17.13 4.55
CA PRO A 33 30.55 -15.85 4.41
C PRO A 33 31.54 -15.88 3.23
N GLU A 34 31.49 -14.86 2.36
CA GLU A 34 32.35 -14.69 1.19
C GLU A 34 32.18 -15.69 0.02
N GLU A 35 31.32 -16.71 0.14
CA GLU A 35 30.99 -17.63 -0.95
C GLU A 35 29.69 -17.20 -1.67
N LYS A 36 29.70 -17.16 -3.01
CA LYS A 36 28.46 -17.11 -3.80
C LYS A 36 27.77 -18.47 -3.66
N GLY A 37 26.59 -18.51 -3.05
CA GLY A 37 25.81 -19.74 -2.92
C GLY A 37 25.48 -20.35 -4.28
N ILE A 38 25.81 -21.63 -4.48
CA ILE A 38 25.61 -22.36 -5.74
C ILE A 38 24.30 -23.18 -5.72
N PHE A 39 23.56 -23.20 -4.60
CA PHE A 39 22.38 -24.04 -4.44
C PHE A 39 21.24 -23.34 -3.67
N ASP A 40 20.22 -22.86 -4.39
CA ASP A 40 18.95 -22.44 -3.78
C ASP A 40 18.14 -23.69 -3.45
N LYS A 41 18.25 -24.18 -2.20
CA LYS A 41 17.44 -25.32 -1.71
C LYS A 41 15.97 -24.95 -1.57
N PHE A 42 15.69 -23.68 -1.31
CA PHE A 42 14.36 -23.13 -1.13
C PHE A 42 13.90 -22.51 -2.45
N GLN A 43 13.10 -23.25 -3.22
CA GLN A 43 12.70 -22.82 -4.57
C GLN A 43 11.27 -22.31 -4.63
N TYR A 44 10.45 -22.60 -3.63
CA TYR A 44 9.03 -22.30 -3.66
C TYR A 44 8.68 -21.33 -2.52
N MET A 45 8.17 -20.16 -2.86
CA MET A 45 7.78 -19.12 -1.92
C MET A 45 6.28 -19.17 -1.68
N ALA A 46 5.86 -18.91 -0.46
CA ALA A 46 4.46 -18.72 -0.09
C ALA A 46 4.33 -17.53 0.88
N ILE A 47 3.49 -16.56 0.49
CA ILE A 47 3.19 -15.34 1.28
C ILE A 47 1.69 -15.14 1.52
N SER A 48 0.83 -15.79 0.73
CA SER A 48 -0.63 -15.93 0.95
C SER A 48 -1.12 -17.18 0.22
N ASP A 49 -2.40 -17.54 0.35
CA ASP A 49 -2.98 -18.69 -0.37
C ASP A 49 -2.99 -18.47 -1.90
N GLU A 50 -3.05 -17.21 -2.33
CA GLU A 50 -3.08 -16.76 -3.73
C GLU A 50 -1.69 -16.41 -4.28
N ARG A 51 -0.70 -16.21 -3.40
CA ARG A 51 0.64 -15.78 -3.79
C ARG A 51 1.68 -16.78 -3.34
N GLN A 52 1.74 -17.86 -4.11
CA GLN A 52 2.72 -18.92 -3.96
C GLN A 52 3.23 -19.38 -5.32
N ARG A 53 4.54 -19.61 -5.44
CA ARG A 53 5.13 -20.03 -6.72
C ARG A 53 6.54 -20.56 -6.56
N ILE A 54 6.99 -21.26 -7.60
CA ILE A 54 8.41 -21.43 -7.85
C ILE A 54 9.01 -20.07 -8.20
N MET A 55 10.11 -19.75 -7.55
CA MET A 55 10.83 -18.49 -7.70
C MET A 55 12.05 -18.66 -8.61
N PRO A 56 12.42 -17.62 -9.38
CA PRO A 56 13.70 -17.62 -10.08
C PRO A 56 14.86 -17.59 -9.08
N THR A 57 15.97 -18.22 -9.48
CA THR A 57 17.23 -18.15 -8.73
C THR A 57 17.91 -16.80 -8.94
N ALA A 58 18.89 -16.48 -8.09
CA ALA A 58 19.73 -15.30 -8.30
C ALA A 58 20.44 -15.31 -9.66
N HIS A 59 20.86 -16.49 -10.14
CA HIS A 59 21.49 -16.64 -11.45
C HIS A 59 20.52 -16.36 -12.60
N ASP A 60 19.28 -16.87 -12.52
CA ASP A 60 18.23 -16.62 -13.52
C ASP A 60 17.98 -15.12 -13.70
N ARG A 61 18.01 -14.37 -12.59
CA ARG A 61 17.90 -12.91 -12.60
C ARG A 61 19.17 -12.23 -13.13
N GLU A 62 20.36 -12.75 -12.82
CA GLU A 62 21.64 -12.19 -13.29
C GLU A 62 21.77 -12.28 -14.83
N VAL A 63 21.35 -13.39 -15.43
CA VAL A 63 21.38 -13.60 -16.90
C VAL A 63 20.13 -13.09 -17.61
N GLY A 64 19.11 -12.66 -16.85
CA GLY A 64 17.89 -12.06 -17.34
C GLY A 64 18.09 -10.63 -17.88
N GLN A 65 17.05 -10.09 -18.50
CA GLN A 65 17.07 -8.72 -19.00
C GLN A 65 16.52 -7.76 -17.93
N LYS A 66 17.37 -6.86 -17.44
CA LYS A 66 16.92 -5.74 -16.59
C LYS A 66 16.04 -4.80 -17.40
N LEU A 67 14.93 -4.36 -16.79
CA LEU A 67 13.96 -3.45 -17.40
C LEU A 67 14.20 -2.01 -16.90
N ASP A 68 13.15 -1.22 -16.69
CA ASP A 68 13.24 0.23 -16.42
C ASP A 68 13.98 0.56 -15.10
N TYR A 69 14.10 -0.42 -14.19
CA TYR A 69 14.85 -0.30 -12.94
C TYR A 69 15.41 -1.66 -12.50
N LYS A 70 16.44 -1.63 -11.63
CA LYS A 70 17.28 -2.80 -11.32
C LYS A 70 16.54 -3.97 -10.67
N GLU A 71 15.42 -3.68 -9.99
CA GLU A 71 14.60 -4.69 -9.31
C GLU A 71 13.77 -5.51 -10.29
N ALA A 72 13.38 -4.96 -11.45
CA ALA A 72 12.55 -5.65 -12.43
C ALA A 72 13.41 -6.36 -13.49
N VAL A 73 13.24 -7.68 -13.59
CA VAL A 73 14.01 -8.52 -14.50
C VAL A 73 13.07 -9.41 -15.31
N LEU A 74 13.15 -9.33 -16.63
CA LEU A 74 12.53 -10.29 -17.54
C LEU A 74 13.36 -11.58 -17.61
N LEU A 75 12.72 -12.70 -17.27
CA LEU A 75 13.35 -14.02 -17.22
C LEU A 75 13.45 -14.63 -18.63
N THR A 76 14.58 -14.38 -19.31
CA THR A 76 14.78 -14.79 -20.72
C THR A 76 15.18 -16.27 -20.87
N ASN A 77 15.99 -16.79 -19.94
CA ASN A 77 16.45 -18.18 -19.95
C ASN A 77 16.62 -18.75 -18.53
N PRO A 78 15.54 -18.80 -17.73
CA PRO A 78 15.62 -19.34 -16.37
C PRO A 78 15.81 -20.86 -16.37
N ASN A 79 16.42 -21.38 -15.30
CA ASN A 79 16.59 -22.81 -15.03
C ASN A 79 15.26 -23.57 -15.04
N ASN A 80 14.18 -22.93 -14.57
CA ASN A 80 12.83 -23.48 -14.66
C ASN A 80 12.08 -22.86 -15.84
N SER A 81 11.72 -23.68 -16.83
CA SER A 81 11.03 -23.21 -18.05
C SER A 81 9.62 -22.66 -17.80
N PHE A 82 8.97 -22.99 -16.67
CA PHE A 82 7.61 -22.51 -16.36
C PHE A 82 7.54 -21.01 -16.13
N ILE A 83 8.65 -20.38 -15.69
CA ILE A 83 8.72 -18.95 -15.39
C ILE A 83 9.41 -18.15 -16.50
N LYS A 84 9.70 -18.79 -17.64
CA LYS A 84 10.33 -18.13 -18.79
C LYS A 84 9.37 -17.12 -19.42
N GLY A 85 9.87 -15.92 -19.67
CA GLY A 85 9.10 -14.80 -20.25
C GLY A 85 8.32 -13.98 -19.23
N GLU A 86 8.39 -14.33 -17.94
CA GLU A 86 7.78 -13.53 -16.88
C GLU A 86 8.74 -12.44 -16.38
N VAL A 87 8.17 -11.36 -15.85
CA VAL A 87 8.92 -10.35 -15.09
C VAL A 87 8.89 -10.69 -13.61
N ASP A 88 10.07 -10.69 -12.98
CA ASP A 88 10.26 -10.86 -11.54
C ASP A 88 10.77 -9.57 -10.90
N ASP A 89 10.06 -9.10 -9.88
CA ASP A 89 10.38 -7.91 -9.09
C ASP A 89 9.97 -8.13 -7.64
N LYS A 90 10.88 -7.83 -6.70
CA LYS A 90 10.65 -8.03 -5.27
C LYS A 90 9.38 -7.36 -4.74
N TYR A 91 8.97 -6.23 -5.33
CA TYR A 91 7.79 -5.49 -4.86
C TYR A 91 6.46 -6.17 -5.20
N GLN A 92 6.46 -7.13 -6.12
CA GLN A 92 5.30 -7.98 -6.42
C GLN A 92 4.92 -8.86 -5.22
N TYR A 93 5.85 -9.07 -4.28
CA TYR A 93 5.71 -9.90 -3.08
C TYR A 93 5.57 -9.07 -1.79
N SER A 94 5.13 -7.82 -1.91
CA SER A 94 4.80 -6.99 -0.75
C SER A 94 3.44 -7.37 -0.14
N CYS A 95 3.30 -7.20 1.17
CA CYS A 95 2.05 -7.42 1.89
C CYS A 95 1.75 -6.21 2.77
N GLU A 96 0.46 -5.92 2.96
CA GLU A 96 0.01 -4.99 4.00
C GLU A 96 0.30 -5.58 5.39
N ASN A 97 0.57 -4.72 6.36
CA ASN A 97 0.80 -5.13 7.75
C ASN A 97 -0.35 -5.98 8.29
N LYS A 98 -1.61 -5.60 8.03
CA LYS A 98 -2.78 -6.33 8.53
C LYS A 98 -2.85 -7.81 8.08
N ASP A 99 -2.24 -8.14 6.93
CA ASP A 99 -2.29 -9.49 6.35
C ASP A 99 -0.97 -10.26 6.55
N ASN A 100 0.14 -9.56 6.79
CA ASN A 100 1.47 -10.16 6.90
C ASN A 100 1.67 -10.85 8.26
N ARG A 101 1.15 -12.07 8.42
CA ARG A 101 1.25 -12.87 9.66
C ARG A 101 2.16 -14.08 9.55
N VAL A 102 2.26 -14.67 8.36
CA VAL A 102 3.17 -15.77 8.06
C VAL A 102 3.59 -15.76 6.60
N HIS A 103 4.88 -15.94 6.35
CA HIS A 103 5.44 -16.09 5.01
C HIS A 103 6.75 -16.86 5.05
N GLY A 104 7.13 -17.46 3.93
CA GLY A 104 8.33 -18.26 3.92
C GLY A 104 8.58 -19.03 2.63
N TRP A 105 9.27 -20.15 2.81
CA TRP A 105 9.85 -20.93 1.74
C TRP A 105 9.71 -22.42 1.98
N ILE A 106 9.53 -23.15 0.89
CA ILE A 106 9.54 -24.61 0.83
C ILE A 106 10.78 -25.05 0.06
N SER A 107 11.49 -26.01 0.64
CA SER A 107 12.50 -26.81 -0.02
C SER A 107 11.91 -28.18 -0.37
N GLN A 108 12.16 -28.67 -1.58
CA GLN A 108 11.81 -30.03 -1.96
C GLN A 108 12.90 -31.04 -1.59
N THR A 109 14.13 -30.59 -1.33
CA THR A 109 15.26 -31.47 -1.00
C THR A 109 16.26 -30.76 -0.07
N PRO A 110 16.18 -31.00 1.25
CA PRO A 110 15.21 -31.86 1.95
C PRO A 110 13.79 -31.25 1.96
N ARG A 111 12.76 -32.07 2.21
CA ARG A 111 11.34 -31.63 2.23
C ARG A 111 11.04 -30.89 3.52
N ILE A 112 11.41 -29.61 3.56
CA ILE A 112 11.31 -28.75 4.74
C ILE A 112 10.70 -27.40 4.39
N GLY A 113 10.03 -26.79 5.35
CA GLY A 113 9.57 -25.41 5.30
C GLY A 113 10.36 -24.52 6.26
N PHE A 114 10.50 -23.26 5.88
CA PHE A 114 11.07 -22.21 6.73
C PHE A 114 10.14 -20.99 6.69
N TRP A 115 9.67 -20.56 7.86
CA TRP A 115 8.59 -19.59 7.97
C TRP A 115 8.93 -18.50 8.98
N MET A 116 8.58 -17.27 8.63
CA MET A 116 8.57 -16.14 9.54
C MET A 116 7.13 -15.92 10.00
N ILE A 117 6.87 -16.04 11.30
CA ILE A 117 5.57 -15.82 11.92
C ILE A 117 5.64 -14.53 12.75
N THR A 118 4.69 -13.62 12.51
CA THR A 118 4.55 -12.37 13.27
C THR A 118 3.22 -12.40 14.02
N PRO A 119 3.21 -12.71 15.33
CA PRO A 119 1.97 -12.87 16.11
C PRO A 119 1.33 -11.53 16.51
N SER A 120 2.05 -10.42 16.39
CA SER A 120 1.56 -9.09 16.73
C SER A 120 2.15 -8.01 15.84
N ASP A 121 1.33 -7.02 15.48
CA ASP A 121 1.75 -5.86 14.71
C ASP A 121 2.22 -4.68 15.56
N GLU A 122 2.30 -4.82 16.90
CA GLU A 122 2.44 -3.67 17.80
C GLU A 122 3.66 -2.79 17.54
N PHE A 123 4.71 -3.41 16.99
CA PHE A 123 5.98 -2.78 16.68
C PHE A 123 6.05 -2.21 15.26
N ARG A 124 5.12 -2.56 14.37
CA ARG A 124 5.15 -2.14 12.96
C ARG A 124 4.94 -0.64 12.83
N THR A 125 5.13 -0.11 11.63
CA THR A 125 4.98 1.32 11.30
C THR A 125 3.91 1.54 10.25
N GLY A 126 3.28 2.72 10.23
CA GLY A 126 2.41 3.18 9.15
C GLY A 126 0.98 2.63 9.15
N GLY A 127 0.50 2.07 10.26
CA GLY A 127 -0.85 1.53 10.35
C GLY A 127 -1.06 0.18 9.61
N PRO A 128 -2.33 -0.26 9.51
CA PRO A 128 -2.70 -1.59 9.00
C PRO A 128 -2.41 -1.78 7.51
N VAL A 129 -2.58 -0.74 6.70
CA VAL A 129 -2.48 -0.79 5.23
C VAL A 129 -1.08 -0.42 4.71
N LYS A 130 -0.10 -0.19 5.59
CA LYS A 130 1.27 0.03 5.15
C LYS A 130 1.80 -1.28 4.56
N GLN A 131 2.29 -1.20 3.33
CA GLN A 131 2.88 -2.31 2.60
C GLN A 131 4.37 -2.42 2.84
N ASP A 132 4.87 -3.65 2.97
CA ASP A 132 6.28 -3.96 3.10
C ASP A 132 6.66 -5.29 2.46
N LEU A 133 7.97 -5.49 2.26
CA LEU A 133 8.52 -6.72 1.67
C LEU A 133 8.38 -7.90 2.64
N THR A 134 8.24 -9.10 2.07
CA THR A 134 8.13 -10.36 2.81
C THR A 134 9.22 -11.35 2.33
N SER A 135 8.84 -12.53 1.84
CA SER A 135 9.70 -13.40 1.05
C SER A 135 9.72 -12.96 -0.41
N HIS A 136 10.89 -12.88 -1.05
CA HIS A 136 10.99 -12.46 -2.45
C HIS A 136 12.30 -12.91 -3.12
N THR A 137 12.41 -12.73 -4.46
CA THR A 137 13.60 -12.89 -5.34
C THR A 137 14.80 -13.68 -4.78
N GLY A 138 15.01 -14.92 -5.23
CA GLY A 138 15.88 -15.87 -4.51
C GLY A 138 15.28 -16.27 -3.15
N PRO A 139 15.91 -17.07 -2.30
CA PRO A 139 15.32 -17.53 -1.04
C PRO A 139 15.42 -16.49 0.10
N VAL A 140 15.12 -15.22 -0.20
CA VAL A 140 15.13 -14.14 0.80
C VAL A 140 13.86 -14.21 1.63
N ASN A 141 13.98 -14.13 2.95
CA ASN A 141 12.86 -14.03 3.87
C ASN A 141 13.09 -12.83 4.82
N LEU A 142 12.31 -11.76 4.64
CA LEU A 142 12.46 -10.55 5.42
C LEU A 142 11.43 -10.45 6.54
N ASN A 143 11.84 -9.86 7.65
CA ASN A 143 10.91 -9.29 8.61
C ASN A 143 11.20 -7.80 8.77
N MET A 144 10.26 -6.97 8.30
CA MET A 144 10.43 -5.53 8.20
C MET A 144 10.00 -4.86 9.52
N PHE A 145 10.92 -4.13 10.14
CA PHE A 145 10.61 -3.33 11.34
C PHE A 145 10.23 -1.91 10.98
N PHE A 146 10.95 -1.32 10.03
CA PHE A 146 10.63 -0.01 9.45
C PHE A 146 11.17 0.06 8.02
N SER A 147 10.47 0.80 7.17
CA SER A 147 10.93 1.10 5.81
C SER A 147 10.28 2.37 5.28
N THR A 148 10.88 2.94 4.24
CA THR A 148 10.26 4.02 3.45
C THR A 148 9.38 3.46 2.32
N HIS A 149 9.13 2.14 2.27
CA HIS A 149 8.40 1.56 1.16
C HIS A 149 6.94 2.00 1.13
N TYR A 150 6.42 2.40 -0.03
CA TYR A 150 5.03 2.85 -0.18
C TYR A 150 4.67 4.08 0.67
N ALA A 151 5.68 4.82 1.16
CA ALA A 151 5.47 6.05 1.93
C ALA A 151 6.53 7.13 1.71
N GLY A 152 7.77 6.74 1.40
CA GLY A 152 8.91 7.63 1.29
C GLY A 152 9.47 8.06 2.65
N GLU A 153 10.28 9.12 2.62
CA GLU A 153 11.02 9.67 3.77
C GLU A 153 10.17 10.14 4.95
N VAL A 154 8.85 10.25 4.77
CA VAL A 154 7.94 10.62 5.86
C VAL A 154 7.85 9.53 6.92
N LEU A 155 7.98 8.24 6.54
CA LEU A 155 8.05 7.11 7.46
C LEU A 155 9.48 6.75 7.88
N GLY A 156 10.50 7.47 7.40
CA GLY A 156 11.87 7.30 7.87
C GLY A 156 12.03 7.70 9.34
N LEU A 157 12.71 6.85 10.13
CA LEU A 157 12.99 7.12 11.55
C LEU A 157 13.98 8.29 11.72
N LYS A 158 13.50 9.41 12.28
CA LYS A 158 14.30 10.63 12.48
C LYS A 158 14.40 10.98 13.96
N PHE A 159 15.59 11.29 14.45
CA PHE A 159 15.83 11.62 15.85
C PHE A 159 16.52 12.96 15.98
N THR A 160 16.19 13.70 17.04
CA THR A 160 16.89 14.93 17.42
C THR A 160 18.06 14.63 18.36
N THR A 161 19.05 15.53 18.42
CA THR A 161 20.21 15.35 19.31
C THR A 161 19.76 15.26 20.76
N GLY A 162 20.11 14.17 21.44
CA GLY A 162 19.74 13.93 22.83
C GLY A 162 18.35 13.35 23.04
N GLU A 163 17.61 12.99 21.98
CA GLU A 163 16.30 12.32 22.09
C GLU A 163 16.47 10.90 22.65
N PRO A 164 16.01 10.60 23.88
CA PRO A 164 15.99 9.23 24.37
C PRO A 164 14.88 8.48 23.65
N TRP A 165 15.21 7.31 23.10
CA TRP A 165 14.22 6.47 22.44
C TRP A 165 14.52 5.00 22.68
N LYS A 166 13.45 4.24 22.93
CA LYS A 166 13.50 2.80 23.11
C LYS A 166 12.18 2.17 22.65
N LYS A 167 12.28 1.06 21.92
CA LYS A 167 11.14 0.26 21.45
C LYS A 167 11.57 -1.19 21.32
N VAL A 168 10.68 -2.11 21.68
CA VAL A 168 10.86 -3.55 21.42
C VAL A 168 10.25 -3.87 20.06
N PHE A 169 11.02 -4.57 19.23
CA PHE A 169 10.54 -5.12 17.96
C PHE A 169 10.32 -6.62 18.11
N GLY A 170 9.19 -7.12 17.63
CA GLY A 170 8.73 -8.48 17.91
C GLY A 170 8.23 -8.65 19.35
N PRO A 171 8.38 -9.85 19.95
CA PRO A 171 8.96 -11.06 19.39
C PRO A 171 8.33 -11.53 18.08
N VAL A 172 9.16 -12.15 17.24
CA VAL A 172 8.78 -12.83 16.00
C VAL A 172 9.25 -14.27 16.09
N PHE A 173 8.58 -15.17 15.40
CA PHE A 173 8.77 -16.61 15.57
C PHE A 173 9.25 -17.23 14.25
N VAL A 174 10.45 -17.82 14.27
CA VAL A 174 10.96 -18.60 13.14
C VAL A 174 10.49 -20.03 13.30
N TYR A 175 9.66 -20.49 12.38
CA TYR A 175 9.12 -21.84 12.38
C TYR A 175 9.75 -22.69 11.29
N MET A 176 10.10 -23.92 11.64
CA MET A 176 10.63 -24.92 10.72
C MET A 176 9.85 -26.21 10.88
N ASN A 177 9.37 -26.73 9.78
CA ASN A 177 8.66 -28.00 9.71
C ASN A 177 9.25 -28.87 8.59
N SER A 178 8.93 -30.16 8.64
CA SER A 178 9.44 -31.14 7.69
C SER A 178 8.39 -32.19 7.40
N LEU A 179 8.38 -32.70 6.17
CA LEU A 179 7.46 -33.76 5.78
C LEU A 179 8.06 -35.15 6.01
N SER A 180 7.20 -36.07 6.44
CA SER A 180 7.46 -37.51 6.32
C SER A 180 7.66 -37.88 4.85
N PRO A 181 8.50 -38.89 4.53
CA PRO A 181 8.58 -39.45 3.19
C PRO A 181 7.22 -39.84 2.58
N ASP A 182 6.24 -40.20 3.42
CA ASP A 182 4.92 -40.69 3.00
C ASP A 182 3.92 -39.58 2.63
N GLU A 183 4.19 -38.31 2.99
CA GLU A 183 3.29 -37.20 2.67
C GLU A 183 3.54 -36.74 1.22
N PRO A 184 2.64 -36.97 0.24
CA PRO A 184 2.95 -36.68 -1.15
C PRO A 184 3.00 -35.18 -1.47
N ASP A 185 2.26 -34.33 -0.77
CA ASP A 185 2.10 -32.93 -1.14
C ASP A 185 3.03 -32.01 -0.34
N PRO A 186 4.04 -31.36 -0.96
CA PRO A 186 4.89 -30.39 -0.28
C PRO A 186 4.13 -29.16 0.26
N LEU A 187 2.95 -28.84 -0.27
CA LEU A 187 2.17 -27.67 0.16
C LEU A 187 1.53 -27.86 1.55
N THR A 188 1.49 -29.08 2.08
CA THR A 188 1.09 -29.31 3.49
C THR A 188 2.01 -28.60 4.48
N LEU A 189 3.27 -28.31 4.13
CA LEU A 189 4.18 -27.48 4.93
C LEU A 189 3.64 -26.06 5.15
N TRP A 190 2.95 -25.49 4.16
CA TRP A 190 2.32 -24.17 4.28
C TRP A 190 1.08 -24.22 5.18
N THR A 191 0.24 -25.25 5.03
CA THR A 191 -0.93 -25.45 5.89
C THR A 191 -0.53 -25.56 7.36
N ASP A 192 0.46 -26.38 7.67
CA ASP A 192 1.01 -26.55 9.03
C ASP A 192 1.62 -25.23 9.56
N ALA A 193 2.31 -24.45 8.72
CA ALA A 193 2.82 -23.14 9.12
C ALA A 193 1.70 -22.12 9.44
N LYS A 194 0.59 -22.15 8.71
CA LYS A 194 -0.60 -21.34 9.04
C LYS A 194 -1.23 -21.76 10.36
N GLU A 195 -1.33 -23.06 10.62
CA GLU A 195 -1.83 -23.58 11.90
C GLU A 195 -0.93 -23.13 13.06
N GLN A 196 0.39 -23.25 12.90
CA GLN A 196 1.33 -22.73 13.90
C GLN A 196 1.19 -21.22 14.10
N MET A 197 0.98 -20.45 13.02
CA MET A 197 0.76 -19.00 13.13
C MET A 197 -0.46 -18.64 13.98
N LEU A 198 -1.55 -19.41 13.86
CA LEU A 198 -2.74 -19.23 14.70
C LEU A 198 -2.41 -19.51 16.17
N VAL A 199 -1.70 -20.60 16.47
CA VAL A 199 -1.25 -20.95 17.82
C VAL A 199 -0.39 -19.84 18.42
N GLU A 200 0.58 -19.32 17.66
CA GLU A 200 1.46 -18.24 18.14
C GLU A 200 0.71 -16.93 18.36
N THR A 201 -0.33 -16.66 17.58
CA THR A 201 -1.17 -15.47 17.78
C THR A 201 -2.04 -15.60 19.04
N GLU A 202 -2.55 -16.80 19.34
CA GLU A 202 -3.32 -17.06 20.57
C GLU A 202 -2.42 -17.02 21.82
N ASN A 203 -1.18 -17.49 21.70
CA ASN A 203 -0.20 -17.47 22.77
C ASN A 203 0.38 -16.08 23.07
N TRP A 204 0.14 -15.10 22.19
CA TRP A 204 0.61 -13.74 22.38
C TRP A 204 -0.19 -13.00 23.47
N PRO A 205 0.45 -12.27 24.41
CA PRO A 205 1.90 -12.02 24.54
C PRO A 205 2.64 -13.10 25.33
N TYR A 206 3.89 -13.37 24.93
CA TYR A 206 4.71 -14.43 25.50
C TYR A 206 5.22 -14.14 26.93
N ASN A 207 5.44 -15.19 27.71
CA ASN A 207 5.98 -15.09 29.08
C ASN A 207 7.49 -15.34 29.19
N PHE A 208 8.14 -15.83 28.12
CA PHE A 208 9.57 -16.14 28.13
C PHE A 208 10.51 -14.93 27.95
N PRO A 209 10.14 -13.81 27.29
CA PRO A 209 11.03 -12.66 27.20
C PRO A 209 11.37 -12.09 28.58
N LEU A 210 12.65 -12.01 28.91
CA LEU A 210 13.14 -11.56 30.22
C LEU A 210 13.52 -10.07 30.26
N SER A 211 13.47 -9.38 29.13
CA SER A 211 13.80 -7.95 29.06
C SER A 211 12.80 -7.13 29.87
N GLU A 212 13.29 -6.22 30.71
CA GLU A 212 12.44 -5.26 31.44
C GLU A 212 11.69 -4.30 30.49
N ASP A 213 12.19 -4.15 29.26
CA ASP A 213 11.57 -3.32 28.23
C ASP A 213 10.41 -4.01 27.52
N TYR A 214 10.23 -5.33 27.73
CA TYR A 214 9.11 -6.09 27.20
C TYR A 214 7.93 -6.06 28.18
N ALA A 215 6.81 -5.48 27.75
CA ALA A 215 5.58 -5.49 28.53
C ALA A 215 4.97 -6.90 28.54
N ARG A 216 4.86 -7.49 29.73
CA ARG A 216 4.22 -8.80 29.96
C ARG A 216 2.70 -8.73 29.87
N ALA A 217 2.04 -9.88 29.78
CA ALA A 217 0.58 -10.00 29.65
C ALA A 217 -0.18 -9.24 30.74
N ASP A 218 0.27 -9.34 31.99
CA ASP A 218 -0.33 -8.72 33.18
C ASP A 218 -0.08 -7.20 33.27
N GLN A 219 0.80 -6.66 32.42
CA GLN A 219 1.11 -5.24 32.32
C GLN A 219 0.35 -4.54 31.20
N ARG A 220 -0.47 -5.27 30.43
CA ARG A 220 -1.16 -4.75 29.25
C ARG A 220 -2.64 -4.50 29.51
N GLY A 221 -3.19 -3.55 28.76
CA GLY A 221 -4.58 -3.11 28.86
C GLY A 221 -5.45 -3.56 27.68
N ILE A 222 -6.72 -3.19 27.76
CA ILE A 222 -7.76 -3.46 26.76
C ILE A 222 -8.55 -2.18 26.54
N VAL A 223 -8.92 -1.90 25.29
CA VAL A 223 -9.89 -0.86 24.92
C VAL A 223 -10.97 -1.49 24.07
N SER A 224 -12.23 -1.19 24.37
CA SER A 224 -13.39 -1.62 23.58
C SER A 224 -14.41 -0.50 23.45
N GLY A 225 -15.24 -0.61 22.44
CA GLY A 225 -16.29 0.37 22.18
C GLY A 225 -17.15 -0.03 21.00
N ARG A 226 -18.01 0.90 20.59
CA ARG A 226 -18.83 0.79 19.38
C ARG A 226 -18.62 2.05 18.54
N LEU A 227 -18.28 1.88 17.27
CA LEU A 227 -18.13 2.97 16.31
C LEU A 227 -19.41 3.08 15.47
N LEU A 228 -19.92 4.30 15.35
CA LEU A 228 -21.05 4.65 14.50
C LEU A 228 -20.64 5.85 13.63
N VAL A 229 -21.12 5.89 12.39
CA VAL A 229 -20.91 7.01 11.46
C VAL A 229 -22.15 7.89 11.45
N ARG A 230 -21.96 9.20 11.51
CA ARG A 230 -23.06 10.16 11.36
C ARG A 230 -22.88 10.95 10.08
N ASP A 231 -23.74 10.67 9.12
CA ASP A 231 -23.81 11.39 7.86
C ASP A 231 -25.28 11.70 7.56
N ARG A 232 -25.69 12.93 7.87
CA ARG A 232 -27.09 13.37 7.80
C ARG A 232 -27.65 13.42 6.37
N TYR A 233 -26.79 13.48 5.36
CA TYR A 233 -27.22 13.52 3.96
C TYR A 233 -27.48 12.10 3.41
N VAL A 234 -26.92 11.08 4.06
CA VAL A 234 -27.20 9.66 3.77
C VAL A 234 -28.29 9.10 4.69
N ASN A 235 -28.19 9.37 6.00
CA ASN A 235 -29.15 8.89 7.00
C ASN A 235 -29.19 9.82 8.23
N GLU A 236 -30.38 10.23 8.65
CA GLU A 236 -30.55 11.05 9.87
C GLU A 236 -30.07 10.34 11.14
N SER A 237 -30.16 9.01 11.18
CA SER A 237 -29.72 8.18 12.29
C SER A 237 -28.26 7.74 12.12
N PRO A 238 -27.48 7.62 13.22
CA PRO A 238 -26.13 7.06 13.15
C PRO A 238 -26.14 5.66 12.53
N MET A 239 -25.26 5.46 11.55
CA MET A 239 -25.06 4.21 10.83
C MET A 239 -23.99 3.36 11.50
N ILE A 240 -24.09 2.05 11.34
CA ILE A 240 -23.11 1.11 11.86
C ILE A 240 -21.82 1.20 11.04
N ALA A 241 -20.68 1.40 11.71
CA ALA A 241 -19.39 1.37 11.06
C ALA A 241 -18.91 -0.09 10.94
N ASN A 242 -19.37 -0.82 9.93
CA ASN A 242 -18.95 -2.21 9.68
C ASN A 242 -17.53 -2.26 9.08
N SER A 243 -16.71 -3.21 9.50
CA SER A 243 -15.33 -3.43 9.01
C SER A 243 -14.41 -2.21 9.09
N ALA A 244 -14.75 -1.23 9.93
CA ALA A 244 -13.97 -0.03 10.16
C ALA A 244 -12.67 -0.38 10.86
N PHE A 245 -11.56 0.19 10.40
CA PHE A 245 -10.30 0.07 11.09
C PHE A 245 -10.27 1.05 12.25
N VAL A 246 -10.09 0.52 13.45
CA VAL A 246 -9.98 1.29 14.69
C VAL A 246 -8.62 0.99 15.31
N GLY A 247 -7.86 2.03 15.64
CA GLY A 247 -6.50 1.87 16.15
C GLY A 247 -6.08 2.90 17.18
N LEU A 248 -5.09 2.51 17.97
CA LEU A 248 -4.39 3.35 18.93
C LEU A 248 -2.98 3.59 18.40
N ALA A 249 -2.57 4.84 18.31
CA ALA A 249 -1.19 5.23 17.97
C ALA A 249 -0.82 6.49 18.75
N ALA A 250 0.42 7.00 18.61
CA ALA A 250 0.82 8.18 19.34
C ALA A 250 -0.13 9.37 19.07
N PRO A 251 -0.34 10.25 20.05
CA PRO A 251 -1.18 11.42 19.86
C PRO A 251 -0.67 12.29 18.70
N GLY A 252 -1.60 12.72 17.84
CA GLY A 252 -1.27 13.47 16.63
C GLY A 252 -2.51 14.05 15.96
N ASN A 253 -2.27 14.77 14.87
CA ASN A 253 -3.33 15.39 14.07
C ASN A 253 -4.14 14.32 13.31
N VAL A 254 -5.33 14.68 12.83
CA VAL A 254 -6.11 13.83 11.92
C VAL A 254 -5.22 13.36 10.76
N GLY A 255 -5.26 12.05 10.48
CA GLY A 255 -4.44 11.41 9.44
C GLY A 255 -3.02 11.03 9.86
N SER A 256 -2.56 11.30 11.08
CA SER A 256 -1.19 10.95 11.50
C SER A 256 -0.95 9.46 11.75
N TRP A 257 -2.00 8.63 11.88
CA TRP A 257 -1.84 7.20 12.17
C TRP A 257 -1.01 6.47 11.10
N GLN A 258 -1.28 6.72 9.81
CA GLN A 258 -0.49 6.17 8.70
C GLN A 258 0.96 6.69 8.64
N LEU A 259 1.31 7.69 9.46
CA LEU A 259 2.64 8.28 9.57
C LEU A 259 3.38 7.86 10.86
N GLU A 260 2.75 7.05 11.71
CA GLU A 260 3.37 6.57 12.95
C GLU A 260 4.54 5.63 12.63
N ASN A 261 5.73 5.96 13.15
CA ASN A 261 6.93 5.14 12.97
C ASN A 261 7.79 4.94 14.23
N LYS A 262 7.56 5.68 15.32
CA LYS A 262 8.39 5.67 16.52
C LYS A 262 7.76 4.95 17.70
N ALA A 263 6.46 5.11 17.90
CA ALA A 263 5.71 4.54 19.02
C ALA A 263 5.14 3.16 18.66
N TYR A 264 4.49 2.53 19.62
CA TYR A 264 3.67 1.36 19.39
C TYR A 264 2.33 1.77 18.79
N GLN A 265 1.73 0.86 18.03
CA GLN A 265 0.38 1.03 17.50
C GLN A 265 -0.40 -0.27 17.59
N PHE A 266 -1.71 -0.18 17.78
CA PHE A 266 -2.58 -1.33 17.96
C PHE A 266 -3.84 -1.11 17.14
N TRP A 267 -4.40 -2.14 16.54
CA TRP A 267 -5.64 -1.99 15.79
C TRP A 267 -6.46 -3.26 15.72
N THR A 268 -7.71 -3.07 15.32
CA THR A 268 -8.66 -4.11 15.00
C THR A 268 -9.65 -3.59 13.98
N GLN A 269 -10.54 -4.46 13.49
CA GLN A 269 -11.71 -4.04 12.74
C GLN A 269 -12.95 -4.18 13.61
N THR A 270 -13.91 -3.29 13.38
CA THR A 270 -15.25 -3.46 13.97
C THR A 270 -15.95 -4.68 13.39
N ASP A 271 -16.82 -5.30 14.19
CA ASP A 271 -17.75 -6.33 13.71
C ASP A 271 -18.93 -5.74 12.91
N SER A 272 -19.84 -6.61 12.48
CA SER A 272 -21.04 -6.23 11.73
C SER A 272 -21.99 -5.29 12.47
N GLU A 273 -21.82 -5.13 13.78
CA GLU A 273 -22.60 -4.26 14.64
C GLU A 273 -21.82 -2.99 15.05
N GLY A 274 -20.58 -2.82 14.59
CA GLY A 274 -19.73 -1.68 14.87
C GLY A 274 -18.94 -1.80 16.17
N TYR A 275 -18.97 -2.95 16.87
CA TYR A 275 -18.20 -3.14 18.09
C TYR A 275 -16.75 -3.48 17.78
N PHE A 276 -15.82 -2.98 18.59
CA PHE A 276 -14.40 -3.28 18.48
C PHE A 276 -13.78 -3.63 19.83
N LEU A 277 -12.71 -4.42 19.78
CA LEU A 277 -11.93 -4.84 20.96
C LEU A 277 -10.44 -4.88 20.61
N ILE A 278 -9.67 -3.95 21.16
CA ILE A 278 -8.20 -3.92 21.05
C ILE A 278 -7.63 -4.47 22.36
N LYS A 279 -6.96 -5.61 22.29
CA LYS A 279 -6.32 -6.29 23.43
C LYS A 279 -4.82 -6.03 23.48
N ASN A 280 -4.20 -6.41 24.59
CA ASN A 280 -2.75 -6.46 24.76
C ASN A 280 -2.05 -5.11 24.57
N ILE A 281 -2.73 -4.01 24.89
CA ILE A 281 -2.21 -2.65 24.69
C ILE A 281 -1.14 -2.35 25.74
N ILE A 282 0.03 -1.90 25.31
CA ILE A 282 1.09 -1.45 26.22
C ILE A 282 0.62 -0.16 26.92
N PRO A 283 0.84 0.03 28.23
CA PRO A 283 0.49 1.27 28.90
C PRO A 283 1.16 2.49 28.23
N GLY A 284 0.37 3.51 27.92
CA GLY A 284 0.83 4.69 27.21
C GLY A 284 -0.28 5.70 26.99
N ASN A 285 0.09 6.86 26.45
CA ASN A 285 -0.85 7.86 26.00
C ASN A 285 -1.07 7.69 24.48
N TYR A 286 -2.31 7.52 24.06
CA TYR A 286 -2.68 7.23 22.68
C TYR A 286 -3.85 8.10 22.24
N SER A 287 -3.89 8.41 20.94
CA SER A 287 -5.12 8.84 20.27
C SER A 287 -5.83 7.61 19.69
N LEU A 288 -7.17 7.63 19.76
CA LEU A 288 -8.00 6.67 19.03
C LEU A 288 -8.22 7.22 17.61
N TYR A 289 -7.75 6.47 16.62
CA TYR A 289 -7.95 6.74 15.21
C TYR A 289 -8.96 5.74 14.65
N ALA A 290 -9.75 6.18 13.68
CA ALA A 290 -10.61 5.30 12.94
C ALA A 290 -10.73 5.76 11.49
N TRP A 291 -11.01 4.81 10.60
CA TRP A 291 -11.55 5.09 9.28
C TRP A 291 -12.49 3.98 8.87
N VAL A 292 -13.53 4.35 8.12
CA VAL A 292 -14.63 3.45 7.77
C VAL A 292 -14.66 3.35 6.25
N PRO A 293 -14.41 2.17 5.66
CA PRO A 293 -14.61 1.96 4.23
C PRO A 293 -16.01 2.43 3.81
N GLY A 294 -16.10 3.16 2.70
CA GLY A 294 -17.35 3.76 2.22
C GLY A 294 -17.66 5.15 2.79
N PHE A 295 -16.81 5.70 3.67
CA PHE A 295 -16.94 7.07 4.17
C PHE A 295 -15.65 7.87 4.05
N VAL A 296 -15.80 9.15 3.66
CA VAL A 296 -14.69 10.10 3.53
C VAL A 296 -14.89 11.32 4.43
N GLY A 297 -13.78 11.84 4.97
CA GLY A 297 -13.75 13.10 5.73
C GLY A 297 -14.29 12.99 7.16
N ASP A 298 -14.16 14.09 7.89
CA ASP A 298 -14.70 14.22 9.25
C ASP A 298 -16.16 14.70 9.24
N TYR A 299 -16.57 15.43 8.19
CA TYR A 299 -17.91 16.01 8.01
C TYR A 299 -18.27 16.09 6.52
N ILE A 300 -19.55 15.93 6.18
CA ILE A 300 -20.11 16.30 4.87
C ILE A 300 -20.60 17.75 4.94
N ASN A 301 -20.20 18.58 3.97
CA ASN A 301 -20.56 19.99 3.95
C ASN A 301 -21.93 20.23 3.32
N GLY A 302 -22.33 19.47 2.31
CA GLY A 302 -23.62 19.60 1.64
C GLY A 302 -24.08 18.31 0.95
N PRO A 303 -25.24 18.31 0.26
CA PRO A 303 -25.73 17.13 -0.43
C PRO A 303 -24.76 16.70 -1.55
N THR A 304 -24.53 15.39 -1.68
CA THR A 304 -23.74 14.82 -2.79
C THR A 304 -24.43 15.10 -4.12
N LEU A 305 -23.73 15.76 -5.04
CA LEU A 305 -24.21 15.96 -6.42
C LEU A 305 -23.80 14.80 -7.31
N TRP A 306 -22.54 14.37 -7.20
CA TRP A 306 -22.01 13.19 -7.86
C TRP A 306 -20.74 12.70 -7.17
N GLU A 307 -20.40 11.43 -7.40
CA GLU A 307 -19.20 10.78 -6.86
C GLU A 307 -18.59 9.79 -7.85
N ILE A 308 -17.30 9.51 -7.69
CA ILE A 308 -16.50 8.56 -8.48
C ILE A 308 -15.68 7.71 -7.49
N GLY A 309 -15.87 6.39 -7.54
CA GLY A 309 -15.20 5.42 -6.67
C GLY A 309 -15.92 5.15 -5.34
N ILE A 310 -15.26 4.37 -4.47
CA ILE A 310 -15.64 4.00 -3.11
C ILE A 310 -14.47 4.39 -2.21
N PRO A 311 -14.69 5.20 -1.16
CA PRO A 311 -13.59 5.62 -0.28
C PRO A 311 -13.15 4.47 0.63
N ASP A 312 -12.18 3.68 0.16
CA ASP A 312 -11.60 2.54 0.87
C ASP A 312 -10.06 2.63 1.01
N ARG A 313 -9.51 3.76 0.56
CA ARG A 313 -8.09 4.16 0.52
C ARG A 313 -7.27 3.44 -0.56
N THR A 314 -7.92 2.81 -1.53
CA THR A 314 -7.25 2.06 -2.59
C THR A 314 -7.71 2.51 -3.98
N ALA A 315 -6.91 2.18 -4.99
CA ALA A 315 -7.31 2.32 -6.38
C ALA A 315 -7.77 1.00 -7.02
N ALA A 316 -8.07 -0.03 -6.20
CA ALA A 316 -8.27 -1.41 -6.66
C ALA A 316 -9.50 -1.58 -7.56
N GLU A 317 -10.52 -0.75 -7.33
CA GLU A 317 -11.81 -0.78 -7.99
C GLU A 317 -11.83 -0.11 -9.37
N PHE A 318 -10.83 0.74 -9.65
CA PHE A 318 -10.73 1.45 -10.91
C PHE A 318 -10.22 0.53 -12.03
N PHE A 319 -10.23 1.04 -13.25
CA PHE A 319 -9.80 0.28 -14.42
C PHE A 319 -8.30 -0.02 -14.40
N ILE A 320 -7.98 -1.24 -13.99
CA ILE A 320 -6.65 -1.83 -14.14
C ILE A 320 -6.59 -2.54 -15.52
N PRO A 321 -5.70 -2.12 -16.43
CA PRO A 321 -5.64 -2.70 -17.78
C PRO A 321 -4.97 -4.09 -17.76
N ASP A 322 -5.17 -4.84 -18.85
CA ASP A 322 -4.37 -6.04 -19.09
C ASP A 322 -2.90 -5.68 -19.33
N ALA A 323 -2.01 -6.51 -18.80
CA ALA A 323 -0.57 -6.38 -19.01
C ALA A 323 -0.18 -6.67 -20.45
N GLN A 324 0.97 -6.13 -20.89
CA GLN A 324 1.53 -6.51 -22.18
C GLN A 324 1.85 -8.01 -22.20
N PRO A 325 1.39 -8.79 -23.20
CA PRO A 325 1.57 -10.24 -23.23
C PRO A 325 3.03 -10.71 -23.10
N LYS A 326 3.99 -9.90 -23.52
CA LYS A 326 5.44 -10.20 -23.46
C LYS A 326 6.06 -10.02 -22.08
N LEU A 327 5.35 -9.38 -21.15
CA LEU A 327 5.80 -9.07 -19.78
C LEU A 327 4.93 -9.74 -18.72
N LEU A 328 4.01 -10.59 -19.16
CA LEU A 328 2.97 -11.19 -18.33
C LEU A 328 3.58 -12.11 -17.27
N ASN A 329 3.23 -11.88 -16.01
CA ASN A 329 3.55 -12.77 -14.90
C ASN A 329 2.32 -13.64 -14.58
N GLN A 330 2.45 -14.96 -14.70
CA GLN A 330 1.30 -15.88 -14.58
C GLN A 330 0.70 -15.92 -13.17
N LEU A 331 1.48 -15.55 -12.14
CA LEU A 331 1.00 -15.50 -10.75
C LEU A 331 -0.23 -14.58 -10.62
N TYR A 332 -0.27 -13.47 -11.36
CA TYR A 332 -1.33 -12.47 -11.26
C TYR A 332 -2.39 -12.58 -12.36
N VAL A 333 -2.32 -13.61 -13.21
CA VAL A 333 -3.38 -13.94 -14.18
C VAL A 333 -4.41 -14.86 -13.54
N VAL A 334 -3.95 -15.84 -12.77
CA VAL A 334 -4.82 -16.80 -12.06
C VAL A 334 -5.65 -16.08 -11.00
N HIS A 335 -5.08 -15.06 -10.34
CA HIS A 335 -5.70 -14.29 -9.28
C HIS A 335 -6.05 -12.88 -9.75
N ASN A 336 -7.22 -12.74 -10.39
CA ASN A 336 -7.64 -11.48 -11.05
C ASN A 336 -7.70 -10.26 -10.11
N GLN A 337 -7.89 -10.45 -8.80
CA GLN A 337 -7.88 -9.37 -7.80
C GLN A 337 -6.51 -8.70 -7.65
N GLU A 338 -5.42 -9.42 -7.96
CA GLU A 338 -4.04 -8.96 -7.79
C GLU A 338 -3.40 -8.54 -9.13
N ARG A 339 -4.19 -8.40 -10.20
CA ARG A 339 -3.69 -8.08 -11.54
C ARG A 339 -2.96 -6.75 -11.62
N TYR A 340 -3.21 -5.83 -10.68
CA TYR A 340 -2.48 -4.56 -10.55
C TYR A 340 -0.98 -4.77 -10.28
N ARG A 341 -0.56 -5.99 -9.90
CA ARG A 341 0.84 -6.31 -9.64
C ARG A 341 1.66 -6.65 -10.89
N GLN A 342 1.04 -6.61 -12.06
CA GLN A 342 1.73 -6.84 -13.33
C GLN A 342 2.71 -5.69 -13.63
N TYR A 343 3.88 -6.04 -14.15
CA TYR A 343 4.85 -5.04 -14.57
C TYR A 343 4.36 -4.26 -15.80
N GLY A 344 4.62 -2.95 -15.84
CA GLY A 344 4.41 -2.14 -17.04
C GLY A 344 2.99 -1.61 -17.22
N LEU A 345 2.09 -1.80 -16.24
CA LEU A 345 0.71 -1.30 -16.35
C LEU A 345 0.63 0.22 -16.51
N TRP A 346 1.62 0.97 -16.02
CA TRP A 346 1.69 2.41 -16.22
C TRP A 346 1.80 2.81 -17.69
N ASP A 347 2.52 2.04 -18.50
CA ASP A 347 2.71 2.35 -19.93
C ASP A 347 1.43 2.09 -20.73
N ARG A 348 0.55 1.19 -20.24
CA ARG A 348 -0.74 0.89 -20.87
C ARG A 348 -1.62 2.13 -20.99
N TYR A 349 -1.45 3.15 -20.14
CA TYR A 349 -2.18 4.41 -20.27
C TYR A 349 -1.96 5.05 -21.65
N THR A 350 -0.71 5.18 -22.08
CA THR A 350 -0.38 5.77 -23.40
C THR A 350 -0.89 4.92 -24.57
N GLU A 351 -0.95 3.61 -24.38
CA GLU A 351 -1.41 2.68 -25.42
C GLU A 351 -2.93 2.67 -25.59
N ILE A 352 -3.67 3.03 -24.53
CA ILE A 352 -5.13 3.16 -24.53
C ILE A 352 -5.55 4.59 -24.91
N TYR A 353 -4.77 5.59 -24.48
CA TYR A 353 -4.99 7.02 -24.67
C TYR A 353 -3.82 7.66 -25.46
N PRO A 354 -3.65 7.33 -26.76
CA PRO A 354 -2.49 7.75 -27.54
C PRO A 354 -2.53 9.24 -27.91
N ASP A 355 -3.71 9.76 -28.24
CA ASP A 355 -3.90 11.09 -28.81
C ASP A 355 -4.53 12.05 -27.79
N ASP A 356 -5.59 11.58 -27.11
CA ASP A 356 -6.37 12.34 -26.14
C ASP A 356 -6.27 11.72 -24.74
N ASP A 357 -6.48 12.53 -23.70
CA ASP A 357 -6.54 12.06 -22.32
C ASP A 357 -7.94 11.55 -21.93
N LEU A 358 -8.00 10.89 -20.78
CA LEU A 358 -9.23 10.33 -20.22
C LEU A 358 -10.34 11.38 -20.06
N VAL A 359 -11.53 11.03 -20.56
CA VAL A 359 -12.77 11.79 -20.39
C VAL A 359 -13.80 10.90 -19.69
N PHE A 360 -14.27 11.34 -18.52
CA PHE A 360 -15.28 10.65 -17.73
C PHE A 360 -16.56 11.48 -17.68
N THR A 361 -17.70 10.91 -18.04
CA THR A 361 -18.99 11.61 -18.01
C THR A 361 -19.85 11.05 -16.88
N VAL A 362 -20.14 11.89 -15.88
CA VAL A 362 -21.00 11.53 -14.74
C VAL A 362 -22.37 11.06 -15.26
N GLY A 363 -22.84 9.92 -14.73
CA GLY A 363 -24.10 9.29 -15.13
C GLY A 363 -24.03 8.42 -16.39
N PHE A 364 -22.91 8.44 -17.13
CA PHE A 364 -22.73 7.63 -18.35
C PHE A 364 -21.50 6.71 -18.28
N SER A 365 -20.36 7.20 -17.82
CA SER A 365 -19.13 6.42 -17.66
C SER A 365 -19.19 5.54 -16.41
N ASN A 366 -18.46 4.42 -16.43
CA ASN A 366 -18.29 3.52 -15.31
C ASN A 366 -16.85 3.57 -14.79
N TYR A 367 -16.63 3.95 -13.54
CA TYR A 367 -15.27 4.08 -12.99
C TYR A 367 -14.48 2.76 -12.97
N GLN A 368 -15.15 1.62 -12.97
CA GLN A 368 -14.49 0.30 -12.99
C GLN A 368 -13.87 -0.03 -14.35
N THR A 369 -14.31 0.63 -15.43
CA THR A 369 -13.85 0.35 -16.81
C THR A 369 -13.29 1.58 -17.52
N ASP A 370 -13.72 2.77 -17.13
CA ASP A 370 -13.48 4.01 -17.87
C ASP A 370 -12.60 5.00 -17.07
N TRP A 371 -12.33 4.71 -15.79
CA TRP A 371 -11.41 5.47 -14.96
C TRP A 371 -10.13 4.69 -14.74
N PHE A 372 -9.04 5.07 -15.41
CA PHE A 372 -7.76 4.36 -15.30
C PHE A 372 -7.23 4.41 -13.85
N PHE A 373 -6.70 3.30 -13.33
CA PHE A 373 -6.36 3.18 -11.90
C PHE A 373 -5.28 4.16 -11.41
N ALA A 374 -4.46 4.71 -12.31
CA ALA A 374 -3.41 5.68 -12.01
C ALA A 374 -3.40 6.84 -13.02
N HIS A 375 -3.38 8.07 -12.53
CA HIS A 375 -3.21 9.27 -13.33
C HIS A 375 -1.73 9.49 -13.61
N LEU A 376 -1.34 9.21 -14.85
CA LEU A 376 0.05 9.04 -15.28
C LEU A 376 0.37 9.97 -16.45
N ASN A 377 1.65 10.23 -16.63
CA ASN A 377 2.16 10.91 -17.82
C ASN A 377 2.00 10.05 -19.08
N ARG A 378 1.82 10.70 -20.24
CA ARG A 378 1.85 10.04 -21.54
C ARG A 378 3.28 9.96 -22.06
N TYR A 379 3.73 8.80 -22.52
CA TYR A 379 5.07 8.66 -23.10
C TYR A 379 5.07 8.89 -24.62
N PHE A 380 6.20 9.34 -25.14
CA PHE A 380 6.49 9.44 -26.58
C PHE A 380 7.91 8.95 -26.84
N TYR A 381 8.21 8.57 -28.07
CA TYR A 381 9.59 8.25 -28.46
C TYR A 381 10.24 9.49 -29.06
N ASN A 382 11.41 9.87 -28.56
CA ASN A 382 12.25 10.89 -29.19
C ASN A 382 13.02 10.32 -30.39
N ASP A 383 13.76 11.19 -31.11
CA ASP A 383 14.54 10.82 -32.29
C ASP A 383 15.62 9.73 -32.01
N ASP A 384 16.08 9.63 -30.76
CA ASP A 384 17.04 8.62 -30.31
C ASP A 384 16.37 7.27 -29.95
N GLY A 385 15.04 7.17 -30.04
CA GLY A 385 14.26 5.99 -29.68
C GLY A 385 14.04 5.81 -28.18
N ASN A 386 14.31 6.83 -27.36
CA ASN A 386 14.08 6.81 -25.92
C ASN A 386 12.70 7.37 -25.56
N LYS A 387 12.10 6.84 -24.50
CA LYS A 387 10.84 7.37 -23.94
C LYS A 387 11.06 8.76 -23.32
N THR A 388 10.30 9.73 -23.76
CA THR A 388 10.05 11.00 -23.09
C THR A 388 8.61 11.01 -22.58
N TYR A 389 8.27 11.94 -21.68
CA TYR A 389 6.98 11.96 -21.01
C TYR A 389 6.38 13.36 -21.09
N ALA A 390 5.05 13.44 -21.15
CA ALA A 390 4.30 14.68 -21.07
C ALA A 390 3.22 14.60 -19.97
N PRO A 391 2.89 15.73 -19.33
CA PRO A 391 1.74 15.87 -18.44
C PRO A 391 0.43 15.41 -19.12
N THR A 392 -0.55 15.00 -18.31
CA THR A 392 -1.89 14.62 -18.79
C THR A 392 -2.96 15.40 -18.04
N THR A 393 -4.09 15.64 -18.70
CA THR A 393 -5.25 16.32 -18.14
C THR A 393 -6.51 15.52 -18.36
N TRP A 394 -7.04 14.95 -17.27
CA TRP A 394 -8.30 14.21 -17.31
C TRP A 394 -9.48 15.17 -17.17
N GLN A 395 -10.60 14.81 -17.79
CA GLN A 395 -11.83 15.60 -17.78
C GLN A 395 -12.95 14.84 -17.10
N VAL A 396 -13.67 15.50 -16.20
CA VAL A 396 -14.92 15.00 -15.62
C VAL A 396 -16.05 15.91 -16.07
N LEU A 397 -16.93 15.41 -16.93
CA LEU A 397 -18.10 16.10 -17.43
C LEU A 397 -19.27 15.80 -16.51
N PHE A 398 -19.99 16.83 -16.08
CA PHE A 398 -21.17 16.68 -15.22
C PHE A 398 -22.18 17.79 -15.48
N ASP A 399 -23.46 17.45 -15.38
CA ASP A 399 -24.55 18.42 -15.56
C ASP A 399 -25.06 18.90 -14.19
N LEU A 400 -25.36 20.20 -14.09
CA LEU A 400 -26.01 20.80 -12.93
C LEU A 400 -27.36 21.41 -13.33
N GLU A 401 -28.43 21.00 -12.67
CA GLU A 401 -29.79 21.52 -12.91
C GLU A 401 -30.02 22.90 -12.27
N ASP A 402 -29.26 23.23 -11.22
CA ASP A 402 -29.27 24.54 -10.58
C ASP A 402 -27.88 24.89 -10.04
N VAL A 403 -27.54 26.18 -10.06
CA VAL A 403 -26.26 26.69 -9.55
C VAL A 403 -26.49 27.97 -8.77
N ASP A 404 -26.27 27.93 -7.46
CA ASP A 404 -26.17 29.15 -6.66
C ASP A 404 -24.79 29.78 -6.83
N GLN A 405 -24.72 30.76 -7.73
CA GLN A 405 -23.51 31.52 -8.05
C GLN A 405 -22.91 32.27 -6.84
N SER A 406 -23.70 32.51 -5.79
CA SER A 406 -23.29 33.22 -4.58
C SER A 406 -22.78 32.31 -3.46
N SER A 407 -23.02 31.01 -3.58
CA SER A 407 -22.66 30.02 -2.58
C SER A 407 -21.35 29.29 -2.90
N ASN A 408 -20.87 28.49 -1.95
CA ASN A 408 -19.71 27.64 -2.11
C ASN A 408 -20.12 26.17 -2.17
N TYR A 409 -19.60 25.46 -3.16
CA TYR A 409 -19.65 24.02 -3.31
C TYR A 409 -18.36 23.42 -2.72
N THR A 410 -18.36 22.12 -2.46
CA THR A 410 -17.17 21.43 -1.94
C THR A 410 -16.79 20.27 -2.87
N LEU A 411 -15.53 20.24 -3.33
CA LEU A 411 -14.95 19.07 -3.96
C LEU A 411 -14.11 18.30 -2.94
N GLN A 412 -14.54 17.09 -2.58
CA GLN A 412 -13.73 16.13 -1.85
C GLN A 412 -12.89 15.33 -2.84
N LEU A 413 -11.57 15.35 -2.66
CA LEU A 413 -10.63 14.66 -3.52
C LEU A 413 -9.68 13.82 -2.67
N ALA A 414 -9.89 12.51 -2.70
CA ALA A 414 -9.09 11.52 -2.00
C ALA A 414 -8.12 10.82 -2.95
N LEU A 415 -6.85 10.75 -2.54
CA LEU A 415 -5.79 10.04 -3.25
C LEU A 415 -5.34 8.85 -2.41
N ALA A 416 -5.38 7.67 -3.02
CA ALA A 416 -4.79 6.45 -2.47
C ALA A 416 -3.25 6.50 -2.49
N SER A 417 -2.66 7.22 -3.44
CA SER A 417 -1.20 7.32 -3.59
C SER A 417 -0.77 8.54 -4.40
N ALA A 418 0.47 9.00 -4.19
CA ALA A 418 1.13 9.97 -5.07
C ALA A 418 2.65 9.73 -5.14
N HIS A 419 3.23 9.92 -6.33
CA HIS A 419 4.66 9.87 -6.56
C HIS A 419 5.16 11.07 -7.38
N GLU A 420 5.87 12.00 -6.72
CA GLU A 420 6.43 13.22 -7.32
C GLU A 420 5.45 13.97 -8.25
N ALA A 421 4.19 13.99 -7.87
CA ALA A 421 3.10 14.57 -8.65
C ALA A 421 2.72 15.95 -8.12
N GLU A 422 2.07 16.73 -8.98
CA GLU A 422 1.29 17.90 -8.59
C GLU A 422 -0.04 17.79 -9.33
N LEU A 423 -1.14 17.79 -8.59
CA LEU A 423 -2.48 17.80 -9.15
C LEU A 423 -2.98 19.23 -9.15
N GLN A 424 -3.38 19.69 -10.34
CA GLN A 424 -4.04 20.97 -10.54
C GLN A 424 -5.49 20.74 -10.91
N VAL A 425 -6.38 21.55 -10.33
CA VAL A 425 -7.82 21.49 -10.54
C VAL A 425 -8.28 22.78 -11.20
N ARG A 426 -9.00 22.65 -12.32
CA ARG A 426 -9.68 23.76 -13.01
C ARG A 426 -11.14 23.40 -13.29
N PHE A 427 -11.97 24.41 -13.45
CA PHE A 427 -13.40 24.26 -13.75
C PHE A 427 -13.70 25.08 -14.99
N ASN A 428 -14.34 24.47 -15.99
CA ASN A 428 -14.86 25.05 -17.23
C ASN A 428 -13.87 25.73 -18.18
N ASP A 429 -12.70 26.15 -17.71
CA ASP A 429 -11.61 26.72 -18.51
C ASP A 429 -10.29 26.02 -18.16
N PRO A 430 -9.74 25.15 -19.04
CA PRO A 430 -8.47 24.48 -18.80
C PRO A 430 -7.25 25.41 -19.02
N GLU A 431 -7.43 26.52 -19.74
CA GLU A 431 -6.35 27.41 -20.17
C GLU A 431 -6.10 28.57 -19.20
N ILE A 432 -6.89 28.68 -18.13
CA ILE A 432 -6.66 29.69 -17.09
C ILE A 432 -5.28 29.46 -16.45
N ASP A 433 -4.45 30.51 -16.47
CA ASP A 433 -3.04 30.45 -16.08
C ASP A 433 -2.85 29.90 -14.66
N ALA A 434 -3.56 30.48 -13.70
CA ALA A 434 -3.58 30.00 -12.32
C ALA A 434 -4.66 28.91 -12.14
N PRO A 435 -4.30 27.68 -11.73
CA PRO A 435 -5.31 26.68 -11.39
C PRO A 435 -6.14 27.14 -10.20
N HIS A 436 -7.42 26.76 -10.16
CA HIS A 436 -8.30 27.07 -9.02
C HIS A 436 -7.83 26.38 -7.73
N TYR A 437 -7.16 25.23 -7.86
CA TYR A 437 -6.48 24.57 -6.75
C TYR A 437 -5.22 23.84 -7.25
N SER A 438 -4.15 23.83 -6.44
CA SER A 438 -2.99 22.97 -6.66
C SER A 438 -2.56 22.31 -5.35
N THR A 439 -2.22 21.02 -5.43
CA THR A 439 -1.62 20.31 -4.30
C THR A 439 -0.19 20.76 -4.01
N GLY A 440 0.45 21.48 -4.93
CA GLY A 440 1.91 21.55 -5.01
C GLY A 440 2.53 20.15 -5.20
N LEU A 441 3.84 20.05 -5.02
CA LEU A 441 4.55 18.78 -5.10
C LEU A 441 4.18 17.88 -3.91
N ILE A 442 3.62 16.72 -4.22
CA ILE A 442 3.22 15.70 -3.26
C ILE A 442 3.80 14.32 -3.60
N GLY A 443 3.71 13.42 -2.62
CA GLY A 443 4.01 12.01 -2.82
C GLY A 443 5.42 11.59 -2.41
N LYS A 444 6.01 10.69 -3.22
CA LYS A 444 7.26 9.91 -3.01
C LYS A 444 7.06 8.56 -2.32
N ASP A 445 5.84 8.02 -2.37
CA ASP A 445 5.57 6.65 -1.88
C ASP A 445 6.17 5.57 -2.79
N ASN A 446 6.25 5.83 -4.10
CA ASN A 446 6.66 4.91 -5.16
C ASN A 446 5.68 3.76 -5.40
N ALA A 447 4.41 3.88 -5.01
CA ALA A 447 3.47 2.75 -5.13
C ALA A 447 3.28 2.29 -6.59
N ILE A 448 3.21 3.23 -7.55
CA ILE A 448 3.07 2.95 -9.00
C ILE A 448 4.22 2.07 -9.49
N ALA A 449 5.47 2.47 -9.23
CA ALA A 449 6.68 1.73 -9.63
C ALA A 449 6.88 0.43 -8.85
N ARG A 450 6.06 0.18 -7.82
CA ARG A 450 6.17 -0.96 -6.92
C ARG A 450 4.91 -1.81 -6.93
N HIS A 451 4.19 -1.78 -8.05
CA HIS A 451 3.09 -2.70 -8.32
C HIS A 451 1.98 -2.59 -7.26
N GLY A 452 1.78 -1.40 -6.70
CA GLY A 452 0.80 -1.13 -5.65
C GLY A 452 -0.36 -0.31 -6.15
N ILE A 453 -1.47 -0.37 -5.41
CA ILE A 453 -2.71 0.38 -5.64
C ILE A 453 -2.98 1.44 -4.56
N HIS A 454 -2.07 1.57 -3.58
CA HIS A 454 -2.13 2.59 -2.54
C HIS A 454 -0.73 2.82 -1.93
N GLY A 455 -0.60 3.97 -1.27
CA GLY A 455 0.57 4.41 -0.52
C GLY A 455 0.10 5.26 0.66
N ILE A 456 0.59 6.50 0.75
CA ILE A 456 0.08 7.46 1.74
C ILE A 456 -1.23 8.06 1.24
N TYR A 457 -2.28 7.89 2.03
CA TYR A 457 -3.59 8.45 1.80
C TYR A 457 -3.60 9.98 2.01
N ARG A 458 -4.26 10.71 1.12
CA ARG A 458 -4.45 12.17 1.22
C ARG A 458 -5.88 12.53 0.86
N LEU A 459 -6.52 13.32 1.72
CA LEU A 459 -7.83 13.90 1.45
C LEU A 459 -7.69 15.42 1.33
N TYR A 460 -8.25 15.98 0.27
CA TYR A 460 -8.36 17.41 0.05
C TYR A 460 -9.83 17.81 0.00
N THR A 461 -10.20 18.78 0.85
CA THR A 461 -11.51 19.43 0.82
C THR A 461 -11.33 20.78 0.16
N ILE A 462 -11.77 20.89 -1.09
CA ILE A 462 -11.52 22.04 -1.97
C ILE A 462 -12.80 22.87 -2.06
N ASN A 463 -12.72 24.15 -1.69
CA ASN A 463 -13.82 25.09 -1.87
C ASN A 463 -13.99 25.46 -3.34
N VAL A 464 -15.21 25.34 -3.87
CA VAL A 464 -15.55 25.64 -5.26
C VAL A 464 -16.59 26.76 -5.27
N PRO A 465 -16.21 28.03 -5.53
CA PRO A 465 -17.17 29.10 -5.66
C PRO A 465 -18.20 28.79 -6.76
N GLY A 466 -19.49 28.99 -6.48
CA GLY A 466 -20.56 28.76 -7.45
C GLY A 466 -20.40 29.58 -8.74
N SER A 467 -19.67 30.70 -8.66
CA SER A 467 -19.27 31.52 -9.83
C SER A 467 -18.38 30.80 -10.84
N LEU A 468 -17.77 29.66 -10.47
CA LEU A 468 -16.99 28.82 -11.38
C LEU A 468 -17.86 27.80 -12.14
N LEU A 469 -19.10 27.61 -11.70
CA LEU A 469 -20.03 26.61 -12.23
C LEU A 469 -21.12 27.29 -13.06
N SER A 470 -21.82 26.52 -13.89
CA SER A 470 -22.89 27.01 -14.77
C SER A 470 -24.05 26.04 -14.82
N PHE A 471 -25.25 26.53 -15.15
CA PHE A 471 -26.38 25.66 -15.47
C PHE A 471 -26.07 24.79 -16.69
N GLY A 472 -26.42 23.50 -16.64
CA GLY A 472 -26.11 22.52 -17.68
C GLY A 472 -24.72 21.91 -17.51
N THR A 473 -24.03 21.64 -18.62
CA THR A 473 -22.77 20.90 -18.62
C THR A 473 -21.60 21.74 -18.11
N ASN A 474 -20.90 21.17 -17.15
CA ASN A 474 -19.65 21.67 -16.60
C ASN A 474 -18.53 20.65 -16.83
N ILE A 475 -17.28 21.12 -16.80
CA ILE A 475 -16.10 20.27 -16.91
C ILE A 475 -15.16 20.57 -15.75
N LEU A 476 -14.82 19.53 -15.00
CA LEU A 476 -13.72 19.53 -14.04
C LEU A 476 -12.48 18.98 -14.75
N TYR A 477 -11.42 19.78 -14.80
CA TYR A 477 -10.12 19.39 -15.34
C TYR A 477 -9.18 19.03 -14.20
N LEU A 478 -8.59 17.84 -14.28
CA LEU A 478 -7.61 17.32 -13.36
C LEU A 478 -6.29 17.15 -14.11
N THR A 479 -5.31 18.01 -13.85
CA THR A 479 -4.00 17.96 -14.53
C THR A 479 -2.93 17.44 -13.59
N GLN A 480 -2.28 16.33 -13.94
CA GLN A 480 -0.98 15.99 -13.39
C GLN A 480 0.04 16.86 -14.13
N SER A 481 0.64 17.86 -13.48
CA SER A 481 1.45 18.88 -14.18
C SER A 481 2.94 18.55 -14.30
N ARG A 482 3.40 17.42 -13.72
CA ARG A 482 4.82 17.03 -13.61
C ARG A 482 5.17 15.89 -14.55
N GLY A 483 5.50 16.27 -15.78
CA GLY A 483 5.57 15.38 -16.94
C GLY A 483 6.90 14.72 -17.32
N ASP A 484 8.02 14.92 -16.63
CA ASP A 484 9.37 14.63 -17.19
C ASP A 484 9.91 13.20 -16.93
N ARG A 485 9.17 12.32 -16.25
CA ARG A 485 9.64 10.99 -15.82
C ARG A 485 8.53 9.94 -15.83
N PRO A 486 8.88 8.64 -15.94
CA PRO A 486 7.96 7.55 -15.67
C PRO A 486 7.52 7.57 -14.21
N PHE A 487 6.37 6.96 -13.92
CA PHE A 487 5.81 6.77 -12.57
C PHE A 487 5.41 8.05 -11.83
N ARG A 488 5.71 9.23 -12.36
CA ARG A 488 5.17 10.49 -11.83
C ARG A 488 3.67 10.48 -12.07
N GLY A 489 2.93 10.52 -10.97
CA GLY A 489 1.51 10.27 -11.02
C GLY A 489 0.89 10.12 -9.65
N LEU A 490 -0.40 9.90 -9.67
CA LEU A 490 -1.23 9.71 -8.50
C LEU A 490 -2.25 8.62 -8.76
N MET A 491 -2.77 8.05 -7.69
CA MET A 491 -3.90 7.13 -7.75
C MET A 491 -5.02 7.74 -6.92
N TYR A 492 -6.21 7.81 -7.51
CA TYR A 492 -7.40 8.26 -6.81
C TYR A 492 -7.89 7.14 -5.90
N ASP A 493 -8.52 7.55 -4.80
CA ASP A 493 -9.38 6.70 -3.98
C ASP A 493 -10.84 7.05 -4.28
N TYR A 494 -11.17 8.35 -4.17
CA TYR A 494 -12.54 8.80 -4.27
C TYR A 494 -12.61 10.28 -4.65
N ILE A 495 -13.59 10.66 -5.46
CA ILE A 495 -13.87 12.06 -5.82
C ILE A 495 -15.36 12.32 -5.65
N ARG A 496 -15.72 13.41 -4.96
CA ARG A 496 -17.12 13.82 -4.79
C ARG A 496 -17.28 15.32 -4.89
N LEU A 497 -18.30 15.77 -5.62
CA LEU A 497 -18.77 17.15 -5.56
C LEU A 497 -20.02 17.24 -4.68
N GLU A 498 -20.00 18.16 -3.74
CA GLU A 498 -21.08 18.46 -2.79
C GLU A 498 -21.65 19.85 -3.10
N GLY A 499 -22.97 19.98 -2.99
CA GLY A 499 -23.68 21.25 -3.06
C GLY A 499 -23.38 22.16 -1.87
N PRO A 500 -23.89 23.40 -1.88
CA PRO A 500 -23.81 24.29 -0.73
C PRO A 500 -24.41 23.65 0.52
N SER A 501 -23.82 23.94 1.67
CA SER A 501 -24.38 23.52 2.95
C SER A 501 -25.74 24.19 3.16
N ASP A 502 -26.75 23.40 3.49
CA ASP A 502 -27.97 23.94 4.07
C ASP A 502 -27.65 24.47 5.47
N GLU A 503 -27.23 25.74 5.59
CA GLU A 503 -26.99 26.40 6.90
C GLU A 503 -28.30 26.64 7.71
N ASN A 504 -29.43 26.11 7.25
CA ASN A 504 -30.70 26.14 7.97
C ASN A 504 -31.15 24.72 8.37
N ASN A 505 -30.46 24.10 9.33
CA ASN A 505 -31.03 23.26 10.42
C ASN A 505 -29.95 22.61 11.29
#